data_AF-A0A7L4RMY2-F1
#
_entry.id   AF-A0A7L4RMY2-F1
#
_cell.length_a   1.000
_cell.length_b   1.000
_cell.length_c   1.000
_cell.angle_alpha   90.00
_cell.angle_beta   90.00
_cell.angle_gamma   90.00
#
_symmetry.space_group_name_H-M   'P 1'
#
loop_
_entity.id
_entity.type
_entity.pdbx_description
1 polymer ?
#
loop_
_entity_poly.entity_id
_entity_poly.type
_entity_poly.pdbx_seq_one_letter_code
_entity_poly.pdbx_strand_id
1 'polypeptide(L)'
;MQRVSIDQKKNTVLVNLSTKIYKIDKILKVAQTFTEACWVNVSGDVDGAVQVKLKPKSKDISTKKVGYEFLNHVLAEMKISEDI
;
A
#
# COMPACT_ATOMS: atom_id res chain seq x y z
N MET A 1 9.15 -0.12 -10.29
CA MET A 1 9.72 -0.86 -9.15
C MET A 1 8.76 -0.80 -7.96
N GLN A 2 8.70 -1.84 -7.13
CA GLN A 2 7.95 -1.87 -5.87
C GLN A 2 8.92 -2.12 -4.70
N ARG A 3 8.69 -1.51 -3.54
CA ARG A 3 9.48 -1.76 -2.31
C ARG A 3 8.61 -1.70 -1.07
N VAL A 4 8.69 -2.73 -0.23
CA VAL A 4 8.10 -2.75 1.11
C VAL A 4 9.20 -2.55 2.15
N SER A 5 9.01 -1.65 3.10
CA SER A 5 9.94 -1.38 4.21
C SER A 5 9.19 -1.37 5.53
N ILE A 6 9.65 -2.13 6.50
CA ILE A 6 8.96 -2.34 7.78
C ILE A 6 9.79 -1.70 8.89
N ASP A 7 9.18 -0.80 9.66
CA ASP A 7 9.73 -0.27 10.90
C ASP A 7 8.97 -0.92 12.07
N GLN A 8 9.59 -1.94 12.65
CA GLN A 8 9.02 -2.68 13.78
C GLN A 8 8.89 -1.82 15.04
N LYS A 9 9.81 -0.87 15.27
CA LYS A 9 9.79 -0.01 16.46
C LYS A 9 8.59 0.93 16.44
N LYS A 10 8.23 1.45 15.26
CA LYS A 10 7.10 2.37 15.08
C LYS A 10 5.78 1.67 14.73
N ASN A 11 5.80 0.34 14.61
CA ASN A 11 4.70 -0.48 14.10
C ASN A 11 4.13 0.09 12.79
N THR A 12 5.03 0.41 11.84
CA THR A 12 4.65 1.02 10.56
C THR A 12 5.26 0.26 9.41
N VAL A 13 4.52 0.20 8.30
CA VAL A 13 5.02 -0.29 7.01
C VAL A 13 4.90 0.80 5.96
N LEU A 14 5.90 0.86 5.10
CA LEU A 14 5.99 1.77 3.98
C LEU A 14 6.02 0.96 2.70
N VAL A 15 5.10 1.24 1.79
CA VAL A 15 5.02 0.62 0.47
C VAL A 15 5.26 1.71 -0.57
N ASN A 16 6.33 1.58 -1.35
CA ASN A 16 6.64 2.47 -2.46
C ASN A 16 6.30 1.76 -3.77
N LEU A 17 5.48 2.40 -4.60
CA LEU A 17 4.98 1.89 -5.86
C LEU A 17 5.24 2.91 -6.97
N SER A 18 5.89 2.49 -8.06
CA SER A 18 6.07 3.36 -9.22
C SER A 18 4.78 3.47 -10.04
N THR A 19 4.30 4.69 -10.29
CA THR A 19 3.10 4.95 -11.09
C THR A 19 3.26 4.59 -12.57
N LYS A 20 4.51 4.34 -13.02
CA LYS A 20 4.81 3.76 -14.34
C LYS A 20 4.32 2.31 -14.49
N ILE A 21 4.07 1.62 -13.37
CA ILE A 21 3.64 0.21 -13.34
C ILE A 21 2.27 0.08 -12.69
N TYR A 22 2.04 0.79 -11.58
CA TYR A 22 0.83 0.70 -10.79
C TYR A 22 -0.03 1.94 -11.03
N LYS A 23 -1.27 1.76 -11.50
CA LYS A 23 -2.17 2.90 -11.72
C LYS A 23 -2.56 3.54 -10.39
N ILE A 24 -2.49 4.86 -10.32
CA ILE A 24 -2.69 5.62 -9.06
C ILE A 24 -4.10 5.44 -8.49
N ASP A 25 -5.13 5.37 -9.34
CA ASP A 25 -6.51 5.12 -8.94
C ASP A 25 -6.66 3.78 -8.20
N LYS A 26 -5.96 2.74 -8.67
CA LYS A 26 -5.97 1.41 -8.04
C LYS A 26 -5.27 1.43 -6.68
N ILE A 27 -4.12 2.13 -6.59
CA ILE A 27 -3.41 2.32 -5.31
C ILE A 27 -4.32 3.02 -4.30
N LEU A 28 -4.97 4.11 -4.70
CA LEU A 28 -5.86 4.89 -3.83
C LEU A 28 -7.10 4.09 -3.40
N LYS A 29 -7.70 3.32 -4.31
CA LYS A 29 -8.82 2.42 -3.99
C LYS A 29 -8.44 1.41 -2.91
N VAL A 30 -7.28 0.75 -3.04
CA VAL A 30 -6.80 -0.21 -2.02
C VAL A 30 -6.39 0.50 -0.74
N ALA A 31 -5.78 1.69 -0.81
CA ALA A 31 -5.47 2.49 0.38
C ALA A 31 -6.72 2.79 1.21
N GLN A 32 -7.85 3.07 0.54
CA GLN A 32 -9.12 3.31 1.20
C GLN A 32 -9.63 2.09 1.97
N THR A 33 -9.53 0.87 1.42
CA THR A 33 -10.01 -0.34 2.11
C THR A 33 -9.20 -0.67 3.36
N PHE A 34 -7.93 -0.26 3.42
CA PHE A 34 -7.08 -0.47 4.60
C PHE A 34 -7.32 0.56 5.72
N THR A 35 -8.12 1.61 5.49
CA THR A 35 -8.38 2.64 6.51
C THR A 35 -9.17 2.15 7.72
N GLU A 36 -9.88 1.03 7.60
CA GLU A 36 -10.60 0.41 8.72
C GLU A 36 -9.61 -0.14 9.76
N ALA A 37 -8.65 -0.95 9.31
CA ALA A 37 -7.67 -1.64 10.16
C ALA A 37 -6.38 -0.84 10.42
N CYS A 38 -6.06 0.14 9.56
CA CYS A 38 -4.82 0.93 9.62
C CYS A 38 -5.08 2.44 9.57
N TRP A 39 -4.18 3.22 10.16
CA TRP A 39 -3.98 4.60 9.76
C TRP A 39 -3.18 4.61 8.46
N VAL A 40 -3.74 5.22 7.42
CA VAL A 40 -3.15 5.24 6.07
C VAL A 40 -2.77 6.65 5.70
N ASN A 41 -1.54 6.83 5.23
CA ASN A 41 -1.08 8.08 4.63
C ASN A 41 -0.53 7.77 3.24
N VAL A 42 -1.00 8.49 2.23
CA VAL A 42 -0.56 8.35 0.84
C VAL A 42 0.08 9.66 0.42
N SER A 43 1.29 9.59 -0.11
CA SER A 43 2.04 10.73 -0.64
C SER A 43 2.67 10.35 -1.97
N GLY A 44 2.61 11.23 -2.98
CA GLY A 44 3.36 11.07 -4.22
C GLY A 44 4.69 11.83 -4.17
N ASP A 45 5.68 11.36 -4.91
CA ASP A 45 6.86 12.15 -5.25
C ASP A 45 6.79 12.67 -6.71
N VAL A 46 7.70 13.58 -7.03
CA VAL A 46 7.82 14.18 -8.37
C VAL A 46 8.33 13.18 -9.42
N ASP A 47 8.94 12.07 -9.00
CA ASP A 47 9.56 11.07 -9.87
C ASP A 47 8.57 9.99 -10.33
N GLY A 48 7.30 10.11 -9.94
CA GLY A 48 6.25 9.16 -10.29
C GLY A 48 6.30 7.90 -9.43
N ALA A 49 6.60 8.04 -8.14
CA ALA A 49 6.33 7.04 -7.14
C ALA A 49 5.25 7.51 -6.17
N VAL A 50 4.41 6.57 -5.75
CA VAL A 50 3.45 6.73 -4.67
C VAL A 50 3.96 5.95 -3.47
N GLN A 51 4.08 6.65 -2.36
CA GLN A 51 4.42 6.11 -1.06
C GLN A 51 3.15 5.96 -0.22
N VAL A 52 2.89 4.75 0.24
CA VAL A 52 1.79 4.43 1.14
C VAL A 52 2.36 3.99 2.48
N LYS A 53 2.07 4.76 3.52
CA LYS A 53 2.41 4.44 4.90
C LYS A 53 1.19 3.87 5.61
N LEU A 54 1.32 2.65 6.13
CA LEU A 54 0.29 1.97 6.90
C LEU A 54 0.77 1.79 8.34
N LYS A 55 -0.07 2.19 9.30
CA LYS A 55 0.14 1.93 10.72
C LYS A 55 -1.07 1.17 11.26
N PRO A 56 -0.95 -0.11 11.61
CA PRO A 56 -2.08 -0.85 12.17
C PRO A 56 -2.63 -0.18 13.43
N LYS A 57 -3.96 -0.16 13.56
CA LYS A 57 -4.65 0.42 14.73
C LYS A 57 -4.56 -0.50 15.95
N SER A 58 -4.50 -1.81 15.75
CA SER A 58 -4.23 -2.81 16.80
C SER A 58 -2.78 -3.32 16.72
N LYS A 59 -2.21 -3.67 17.88
CA LYS A 59 -0.90 -4.32 17.99
C LYS A 59 -0.92 -5.79 17.56
N ASP A 60 -2.09 -6.41 17.52
CA ASP A 60 -2.25 -7.82 17.10
C ASP A 60 -2.09 -7.99 15.59
N ILE A 61 -2.16 -6.88 14.84
CA ILE A 61 -2.03 -6.87 13.39
C ILE A 61 -0.54 -6.76 13.02
N SER A 62 -0.02 -7.80 12.40
CA SER A 62 1.37 -7.83 11.91
C SER A 62 1.61 -6.85 10.78
N THR A 63 2.54 -5.92 10.96
CA THR A 63 2.99 -4.97 9.92
C THR A 63 3.57 -5.66 8.69
N LYS A 64 4.23 -6.81 8.88
CA LYS A 64 4.73 -7.63 7.77
C LYS A 64 3.57 -8.13 6.92
N LYS A 65 2.55 -8.71 7.55
CA LYS A 65 1.35 -9.22 6.88
C LYS A 65 0.63 -8.11 6.13
N VAL A 66 0.38 -6.97 6.80
CA VAL A 66 -0.28 -5.80 6.21
C VAL A 66 0.45 -5.29 4.96
N GLY A 67 1.78 -5.16 4.99
CA GLY A 67 2.54 -4.67 3.84
C GLY A 67 2.40 -5.54 2.59
N TYR A 68 2.48 -6.87 2.76
CA TYR A 68 2.33 -7.81 1.65
C TYR A 68 0.88 -7.95 1.20
N GLU A 69 -0.08 -7.93 2.12
CA GLU A 69 -1.51 -7.95 1.78
C GLU A 69 -1.90 -6.71 0.98
N PHE A 70 -1.45 -5.52 1.39
CA PHE A 70 -1.69 -4.29 0.64
C PHE A 70 -1.19 -4.43 -0.79
N LEU A 71 0.06 -4.89 -0.95
CA LEU A 71 0.67 -5.08 -2.27
C LEU A 71 -0.11 -6.08 -3.13
N ASN A 72 -0.53 -7.20 -2.55
CA ASN A 72 -1.30 -8.23 -3.23
C ASN A 72 -2.67 -7.70 -3.69
N HIS A 73 -3.35 -6.88 -2.87
CA HIS A 73 -4.62 -6.25 -3.28
C HIS A 73 -4.42 -5.27 -4.43
N VAL A 74 -3.36 -4.47 -4.42
CA VAL A 74 -3.04 -3.58 -5.55
C VAL A 74 -2.82 -4.40 -6.82
N LEU A 75 -2.07 -5.51 -6.74
CA LEU A 75 -1.84 -6.39 -7.88
C LEU A 75 -3.14 -7.06 -8.37
N ALA A 76 -4.04 -7.43 -7.47
CA ALA A 76 -5.34 -8.01 -7.84
C ALA A 76 -6.24 -6.99 -8.57
N GLU A 77 -6.30 -5.75 -8.07
CA GLU A 77 -7.04 -4.65 -8.70
C GLU A 77 -6.51 -4.27 -10.09
N MET A 78 -5.22 -4.48 -10.33
CA MET A 78 -4.61 -4.29 -11.64
C MET A 78 -5.07 -5.36 -12.64
N LYS A 79 -5.15 -6.64 -12.23
CA LYS A 79 -5.59 -7.76 -13.10
C LYS A 79 -7.05 -7.63 -13.53
N ILE A 80 -7.93 -7.27 -12.60
CA ILE A 80 -9.37 -7.10 -12.88
C ILE A 80 -9.62 -6.00 -13.93
N SER A 81 -8.69 -5.04 -14.06
CA SER A 81 -8.80 -3.95 -15.04
C SER A 81 -8.40 -4.34 -16.47
N GLU A 82 -7.80 -5.51 -16.69
CA GLU A 82 -7.36 -5.98 -18.03
C GLU A 82 -8.40 -6.90 -18.69
N ASP A 83 -9.41 -7.36 -17.95
CA ASP A 83 -10.46 -8.28 -18.40
C ASP A 83 -11.74 -7.57 -18.89
N ILE A 84 -11.67 -6.28 -19.27
CA ILE A 84 -12.81 -5.48 -19.80
C ILE A 84 -12.45 -4.85 -21.14
#